data_AF-A0A382BYI5-F1
#
_entry.id   AF-A0A382BYI5-F1
#
_cell.length_a   1.000
_cell.length_b   1.000
_cell.length_c   1.000
_cell.angle_alpha   90.00
_cell.angle_beta   90.00
_cell.angle_gamma   90.00
#
_symmetry.space_group_name_H-M   'P 1'
#
loop_
_entity.id
_entity.type
_entity.pdbx_description
1 polymer ?
#
loop_
_entity_poly.entity_id
_entity_poly.type
_entity_poly.pdbx_seq_one_letter_code
_entity_poly.pdbx_strand_id
1 'polypeptide(L)' 'MLIRRIPIILLFLAPSLPSIALAHHSTRVFYNYDQVIEIEGTVTWVLWRNPHIRFNVTRTDGGSSKET' A
#
# COMPACT_ATOMS: atom_id res chain seq x y z
N MET A 1 -27.00 -5.04 -39.10
CA MET A 1 -26.23 -3.79 -38.90
C MET A 1 -25.46 -3.72 -37.58
N LEU A 2 -25.82 -4.52 -36.56
CA LEU A 2 -25.18 -4.50 -35.24
C LEU A 2 -23.69 -4.91 -35.26
N ILE A 3 -23.35 -5.94 -36.05
CA ILE A 3 -21.98 -6.48 -36.17
C ILE A 3 -20.97 -5.46 -36.71
N ARG A 4 -21.41 -4.55 -37.59
CA ARG A 4 -20.56 -3.50 -38.19
C ARG A 4 -20.23 -2.37 -37.21
N ARG A 5 -20.93 -2.29 -36.08
CA ARG A 5 -20.71 -1.29 -35.02
C ARG A 5 -19.84 -1.81 -33.87
N ILE A 6 -19.64 -3.13 -33.77
CA ILE A 6 -18.75 -3.77 -32.80
C ILE A 6 -17.34 -3.15 -32.77
N PRO A 7 -16.64 -2.91 -33.91
CA PRO A 7 -15.29 -2.34 -33.85
C PRO A 7 -15.28 -0.91 -33.29
N ILE A 8 -16.33 -0.13 -33.57
CA ILE A 8 -16.48 1.23 -33.06
C ILE A 8 -16.75 1.19 -31.54
N ILE A 9 -17.61 0.28 -31.09
CA ILE A 9 -17.91 0.10 -29.66
C ILE A 9 -16.65 -0.34 -28.89
N LEU A 10 -15.87 -1.27 -29.43
CA LEU A 10 -14.60 -1.72 -28.83
C LEU A 10 -13.54 -0.61 -28.79
N LEU A 11 -13.47 0.24 -29.82
CA LEU A 11 -12.56 1.39 -29.87
C LEU A 11 -12.84 2.40 -28.75
N PHE A 12 -14.12 2.65 -28.44
CA PHE A 12 -14.50 3.57 -27.36
C PHE A 12 -14.47 2.93 -25.96
N LEU A 13 -14.52 1.60 -25.87
CA LEU A 13 -14.43 0.86 -24.60
C LEU A 13 -12.97 0.59 -24.18
N ALA A 14 -12.02 0.56 -25.11
CA ALA A 14 -10.60 0.35 -24.83
C ALA A 14 -9.94 1.40 -23.89
N PRO A 15 -10.21 2.72 -23.98
CA PRO A 15 -9.59 3.70 -23.08
C PRO A 15 -10.22 3.76 -21.68
N SER A 16 -11.32 3.04 -21.42
CA SER A 16 -11.95 2.96 -20.10
C SER A 16 -11.52 1.72 -19.30
N LEU A 17 -10.62 0.88 -19.83
CA LEU A 17 -9.92 -0.08 -18.98
C LEU A 17 -9.10 0.75 -17.99
N PRO A 18 -9.37 0.66 -16.67
CA PRO A 18 -8.59 1.37 -15.69
C PRO A 18 -7.15 0.94 -15.91
N SER A 19 -6.32 1.90 -16.36
CA SER A 19 -4.89 1.73 -16.53
C SER A 19 -4.40 0.93 -15.35
N ILE A 20 -3.95 -0.30 -15.61
CA ILE A 20 -3.42 -1.28 -14.66
C ILE A 20 -2.89 -0.50 -13.48
N ALA A 21 -3.66 -0.49 -12.38
CA ALA A 21 -3.33 0.30 -11.21
C ALA A 21 -2.05 -0.30 -10.65
N LEU A 22 -0.90 0.20 -11.13
CA LEU A 22 0.38 0.06 -10.50
C LEU A 22 0.27 0.79 -9.17
N ALA A 23 -0.33 0.10 -8.19
CA ALA A 23 -0.16 0.48 -6.82
C ALA A 23 1.34 0.40 -6.55
N HIS A 24 2.01 1.55 -6.50
CA HIS A 24 3.36 1.66 -5.98
C HIS A 24 3.31 1.28 -4.50
N HIS A 25 3.42 -0.02 -4.20
CA HIS A 25 3.57 -0.49 -2.82
C HIS A 25 4.93 0.01 -2.31
N SER A 26 4.92 1.08 -1.53
CA SER A 26 6.11 1.85 -1.15
C SER A 26 6.99 1.18 -0.08
N THR A 27 7.05 -0.14 -0.01
CA THR A 27 7.58 -0.81 1.19
C THR A 27 9.02 -1.28 1.08
N ARG A 28 9.63 -1.33 -0.12
CA ARG A 28 11.01 -1.87 -0.24
C ARG A 28 12.13 -0.87 0.04
N VAL A 29 11.86 0.43 -0.03
CA VAL A 29 12.89 1.46 0.17
C VAL A 29 13.13 1.75 1.66
N PHE A 30 12.10 1.58 2.50
CA PHE A 30 12.15 2.03 3.90
C PHE A 30 12.43 0.92 4.93
N TYR A 31 12.44 -0.35 4.51
CA TYR A 31 12.57 -1.47 5.43
C TYR A 31 13.66 -2.43 4.96
N ASN A 32 14.55 -2.80 5.88
CA ASN A 32 15.49 -3.90 5.68
C ASN A 32 14.79 -5.22 6.00
N TYR A 33 14.53 -6.03 4.97
CA TYR A 33 13.80 -7.31 5.12
C TYR A 33 14.66 -8.42 5.73
N ASP A 34 15.99 -8.27 5.73
CA ASP A 34 16.90 -9.20 6.39
C ASP A 34 16.95 -8.98 7.91
N GLN A 35 16.35 -7.88 8.39
CA GLN A 35 16.34 -7.50 9.80
C GLN A 35 14.91 -7.39 10.33
N VAL A 36 14.43 -8.49 10.92
CA VAL A 36 13.16 -8.50 11.66
C VAL A 36 13.42 -8.02 13.08
N ILE A 37 12.64 -7.04 13.54
CA ILE A 37 12.65 -6.54 14.92
C ILE A 37 11.31 -6.80 15.60
N GLU A 38 11.32 -6.88 16.93
CA GLU A 38 10.14 -6.96 17.77
C GLU A 38 10.00 -5.67 18.60
N ILE A 39 8.77 -5.16 18.72
CA ILE A 39 8.46 -3.96 19.50
C ILE A 39 7.30 -4.31 20.44
N GLU A 40 7.54 -4.20 21.75
CA GLU A 40 6.50 -4.29 22.77
C GLU A 40 6.17 -2.89 23.30
N GLY A 41 4.88 -2.60 23.52
CA GLY A 41 4.47 -1.32 24.06
C GLY A 41 2.98 -1.05 23.99
N THR A 42 2.61 0.17 24.35
CA THR A 42 1.22 0.64 24.35
C THR A 42 0.91 1.36 23.04
N VAL A 43 -0.13 0.91 22.34
CA VAL A 43 -0.64 1.62 21.14
C VAL A 43 -1.25 2.95 21.58
N THR A 44 -0.76 4.05 21.04
CA THR A 44 -1.27 5.40 21.33
C THR A 44 -2.15 5.95 20.23
N TRP A 45 -2.04 5.41 19.01
CA TRP A 45 -2.83 5.85 17.87
C TRP A 45 -2.91 4.79 16.76
N VAL A 46 -4.00 4.83 16.00
CA VAL A 46 -4.28 3.93 14.87
C VAL A 46 -4.73 4.73 13.64
N LEU A 47 -4.06 4.52 12.50
CA LEU A 47 -4.57 4.91 11.18
C LEU A 47 -5.22 3.73 10.49
N TRP A 48 -6.54 3.74 10.33
CA TRP A 48 -7.21 2.75 9.51
C TRP A 48 -7.35 3.21 8.06
N ARG A 49 -6.51 2.70 7.17
CA ARG A 49 -6.58 2.98 5.72
C ARG A 49 -6.12 1.76 4.91
N ASN A 50 -6.95 1.31 3.97
CA ASN A 50 -6.61 0.24 3.03
C ASN A 50 -5.55 0.76 2.02
N PRO A 51 -4.45 0.02 1.72
CA PRO A 51 -4.11 -1.34 2.14
C PRO A 51 -3.14 -1.46 3.32
N HIS A 52 -2.77 -0.35 3.95
CA HIS A 52 -1.74 -0.32 5.00
C HIS A 52 -2.24 0.43 6.23
N ILE A 53 -2.63 -0.34 7.25
CA ILE A 53 -2.83 0.16 8.61
C ILE A 53 -1.49 0.63 9.21
N ARG A 54 -1.54 1.67 10.05
CA ARG A 54 -0.36 2.16 10.80
C ARG A 54 -0.68 2.33 12.28
N PHE A 55 0.31 2.08 13.12
CA PHE A 55 0.24 2.22 14.57
C PHE A 55 1.35 3.14 15.06
N ASN A 56 1.03 3.97 16.06
CA ASN A 56 2.05 4.55 16.92
C ASN A 56 2.08 3.76 18.22
N VAL A 57 3.27 3.33 18.63
CA VAL A 57 3.47 2.52 19.84
C VAL A 57 4.48 3.22 20.74
N THR A 58 4.12 3.42 22.00
CA THR A 58 5.06 3.83 23.04
C THR A 58 5.69 2.58 23.62
N ARG A 59 7.01 2.43 23.43
CA ARG A 59 7.80 1.26 23.83
C ARG A 59 7.83 1.09 25.37
N THR A 60 7.72 -0.14 25.85
CA THR A 60 7.77 -0.48 27.29
C THR A 60 9.17 -0.80 27.79
N ASP A 61 10.08 -1.23 26.92
CA ASP A 61 11.46 -1.51 27.24
C ASP A 61 12.40 -0.31 26.98
N GLY A 62 13.29 -0.03 27.94
CA GLY A 62 14.22 1.12 27.93
C GLY A 62 15.30 1.09 26.84
N GLY A 63 15.16 0.22 25.83
CA GLY A 63 16.05 0.16 24.69
C GLY A 63 15.84 1.37 23.78
N SER A 64 16.76 2.33 23.83
CA SER A 64 16.84 3.36 22.79
C SER A 64 17.38 2.71 21.51
N SER A 65 16.49 2.32 20.60
CA SER A 65 16.90 2.28 19.19
C SER A 65 16.78 3.71 18.68
N LYS A 66 17.90 4.45 18.73
CA LYS A 66 18.00 5.68 17.97
C LYS A 66 18.09 5.29 16.50
N GLU A 67 17.00 5.45 15.78
CA GLU A 67 17.04 5.47 14.33
C GLU A 67 17.38 6.91 13.92
N THR A 68 18.52 7.06 13.21
CA THR A 68 18.98 8.32 12.60
C THR A 68 18.43 8.41 11.18
#